data_AF-A0A978TUA9-F1
#
_entry.id   AF-A0A978TUA9-F1
#
_cell.length_a   1.000
_cell.length_b   1.000
_cell.length_c   1.000
_cell.angle_alpha   90.00
_cell.angle_beta   90.00
_cell.angle_gamma   90.00
#
_symmetry.space_group_name_H-M   'P 1'
#
loop_
_entity.id
_entity.type
_entity.pdbx_description
1 polymer ?
#
loop_
_entity_poly.entity_id
_entity_poly.type
_entity_poly.pdbx_seq_one_letter_code
_entity_poly.pdbx_strand_id
1 'polypeptide(L)'
;MTATLVETPANRVLLKNISWQTYESLANEVAEQPGIRLTYDRGTLEIMSPLAPHERYKKLFGRFIESLTEELNLDVCSLGSFTCKRKNLARGLEPDQCYYIQNEALVWDKEEIDLDLDPPPDLAIEIDITSSSLDRLDIYANLRIPEVWRYDSQQVIFYRLEGMEYARCDVSPTFPFLSDTEIQRFLELRKTTKETELLRLFRQWVKSQLEK
;
A
#
# COMPACT_ATOMS: atom_id res chain seq x y z
N MET A 1 -14.66 -8.68 26.80
CA MET A 1 -15.15 -8.34 25.45
C MET A 1 -15.79 -9.57 24.84
N THR A 2 -16.94 -9.42 24.18
CA THR A 2 -17.58 -10.46 23.37
C THR A 2 -17.35 -10.13 21.91
N ALA A 3 -16.44 -10.85 21.25
CA ALA A 3 -16.18 -10.70 19.82
C ALA A 3 -17.22 -11.50 19.01
N THR A 4 -17.66 -10.95 17.89
CA THR A 4 -18.57 -11.64 16.96
C THR A 4 -17.83 -11.94 15.67
N LEU A 5 -17.80 -13.21 15.28
CA LEU A 5 -17.25 -13.69 14.00
C LEU A 5 -18.28 -13.49 12.88
N VAL A 6 -17.85 -12.96 11.74
CA VAL A 6 -18.65 -12.90 10.51
C VAL A 6 -18.01 -13.81 9.47
N GLU A 7 -18.81 -14.66 8.81
CA GLU A 7 -18.33 -15.53 7.73
C GLU A 7 -17.80 -14.71 6.55
N THR A 8 -16.59 -15.05 6.10
CA THR A 8 -15.86 -14.42 4.99
C THR A 8 -15.17 -15.49 4.14
N PRO A 9 -14.60 -15.18 2.97
CA PRO A 9 -13.80 -16.14 2.20
C PRO A 9 -12.70 -16.78 3.06
N ALA A 10 -12.28 -18.00 2.71
CA ALA A 10 -11.41 -18.85 3.55
C ALA A 10 -10.07 -18.23 4.00
N ASN A 11 -9.64 -17.13 3.39
CA ASN A 11 -8.40 -16.41 3.72
C ASN A 11 -8.64 -15.12 4.52
N ARG A 12 -9.84 -14.93 5.08
CA ARG A 12 -10.21 -13.73 5.84
C ARG A 12 -11.07 -14.07 7.04
N VAL A 13 -10.93 -13.25 8.08
CA VAL A 13 -11.78 -13.25 9.26
C VAL A 13 -12.16 -11.81 9.60
N LEU A 14 -13.46 -11.56 9.87
CA LEU A 14 -13.94 -10.26 10.34
C LEU A 14 -14.48 -10.38 11.77
N LEU A 15 -13.96 -9.55 12.66
CA LEU A 15 -14.33 -9.47 14.07
C LEU A 15 -14.89 -8.09 14.39
N LYS A 16 -16.05 -8.06 15.05
CA LYS A 16 -16.68 -6.82 15.53
C LYS A 16 -16.54 -6.67 17.05
N ASN A 17 -16.69 -5.44 17.53
CA ASN A 17 -16.59 -5.04 18.93
C ASN A 17 -15.20 -5.26 19.54
N ILE A 18 -14.16 -5.02 18.75
CA ILE A 18 -12.76 -5.11 19.17
C ILE A 18 -12.29 -3.73 19.64
N SER A 19 -11.84 -3.60 20.88
CA SER A 19 -11.29 -2.33 21.36
C SER A 19 -9.98 -2.00 20.66
N TRP A 20 -9.62 -0.71 20.65
CA TRP A 20 -8.34 -0.24 20.15
C TRP A 20 -7.17 -0.96 20.84
N GLN A 21 -7.23 -1.12 22.17
CA GLN A 21 -6.18 -1.80 22.94
C GLN A 21 -6.00 -3.25 22.48
N THR A 22 -7.09 -3.97 22.21
CA THR A 22 -6.99 -5.34 21.69
C THR A 22 -6.41 -5.38 20.29
N TYR A 23 -6.80 -4.45 19.42
CA TYR A 23 -6.17 -4.33 18.10
C TYR A 23 -4.66 -4.08 18.22
N GLU A 24 -4.21 -3.14 19.06
CA GLU A 24 -2.79 -2.86 19.24
C GLU A 24 -2.02 -4.06 19.80
N SER A 25 -2.56 -4.76 20.80
CA SER A 25 -1.94 -5.97 21.33
C SER A 25 -1.77 -7.03 20.26
N LEU A 26 -2.83 -7.29 19.46
CA LEU A 26 -2.76 -8.25 18.37
C LEU A 26 -1.75 -7.83 17.29
N ALA A 27 -1.76 -6.55 16.88
CA ALA A 27 -0.83 -6.03 15.90
C ALA A 27 0.63 -6.22 16.33
N ASN A 28 0.94 -5.95 17.60
CA ASN A 28 2.29 -6.15 18.13
C ASN A 28 2.66 -7.64 18.22
N GLU A 29 1.72 -8.52 18.57
CA GLU A 29 1.97 -9.97 18.67
C GLU A 29 2.19 -10.63 17.30
N VAL A 30 1.54 -10.12 16.25
CA VAL A 30 1.65 -10.67 14.88
C VAL A 30 2.60 -9.90 13.98
N ALA A 31 3.21 -8.80 14.44
CA ALA A 31 4.11 -7.96 13.64
C ALA A 31 5.25 -8.77 12.98
N GLU A 32 5.78 -9.74 13.71
CA GLU A 32 6.86 -10.63 13.24
C GLU A 32 6.34 -11.91 12.54
N GLN A 33 5.01 -12.08 12.42
CA GLN A 33 4.41 -13.25 11.79
C GLN A 33 4.11 -12.98 10.31
N PRO A 34 4.87 -13.59 9.38
CA PRO A 34 4.60 -13.40 7.96
C PRO A 34 3.26 -14.01 7.57
N GLY A 35 2.52 -13.33 6.69
CA GLY A 35 1.31 -13.86 6.07
C GLY A 35 0.02 -13.61 6.84
N ILE A 36 0.05 -12.80 7.91
CA ILE A 36 -1.13 -12.23 8.56
C ILE A 36 -1.07 -10.72 8.37
N ARG A 37 -2.21 -10.12 8.03
CA ARG A 37 -2.36 -8.66 7.97
C ARG A 37 -3.60 -8.22 8.72
N LEU A 38 -3.47 -7.11 9.43
CA LEU A 38 -4.56 -6.54 10.20
C LEU A 38 -5.04 -5.22 9.59
N THR A 39 -6.37 -5.05 9.53
CA THR A 39 -7.02 -3.78 9.20
C THR A 39 -8.07 -3.49 10.26
N TYR A 40 -8.03 -2.30 10.84
CA TYR A 40 -8.91 -1.90 11.93
C TYR A 40 -9.60 -0.56 11.61
N ASP A 41 -10.93 -0.55 11.73
CA ASP A 41 -11.75 0.67 11.69
C ASP A 41 -12.77 0.65 12.82
N ARG A 42 -12.57 1.52 13.82
CA ARG A 42 -13.55 1.91 14.85
C ARG A 42 -14.34 0.74 15.45
N GLY A 43 -13.64 -0.31 15.87
CA GLY A 43 -14.25 -1.47 16.51
C GLY A 43 -14.38 -2.72 15.63
N THR A 44 -14.08 -2.59 14.33
CA THR A 44 -14.08 -3.71 13.39
C THR A 44 -12.64 -4.05 13.01
N LEU A 45 -12.25 -5.30 13.25
CA LEU A 45 -10.95 -5.85 12.88
C LEU A 45 -11.13 -6.86 11.76
N GLU A 46 -10.46 -6.64 10.64
CA GLU A 46 -10.27 -7.61 9.57
C GLU A 46 -8.87 -8.22 9.69
N ILE A 47 -8.83 -9.55 9.64
CA ILE A 47 -7.60 -10.35 9.57
C ILE A 47 -7.57 -11.00 8.19
N MET A 48 -6.49 -10.80 7.45
CA MET A 48 -6.32 -11.36 6.11
C MET A 48 -5.03 -12.16 6.00
N SER A 49 -5.09 -13.27 5.27
CA SER A 49 -3.92 -14.00 4.80
C SER A 49 -3.78 -13.87 3.28
N PRO A 50 -2.78 -13.12 2.79
CA PRO A 50 -2.57 -12.95 1.36
C PRO A 50 -2.31 -14.27 0.62
N LEU A 51 -2.83 -14.39 -0.61
CA LEU A 51 -2.57 -15.52 -1.49
C LEU A 51 -1.34 -15.26 -2.38
N ALA A 52 -0.77 -16.32 -2.97
CA ALA A 52 0.41 -16.21 -3.84
C ALA A 52 0.29 -15.18 -4.99
N PRO A 53 -0.87 -15.00 -5.68
CA PRO A 53 -1.03 -13.93 -6.66
C PRO A 53 -0.81 -12.53 -6.08
N HIS A 54 -1.30 -12.29 -4.85
CA HIS A 54 -1.17 -11.02 -4.15
C HIS A 54 0.31 -10.69 -3.90
N GLU A 55 1.06 -11.67 -3.39
CA GLU A 55 2.50 -11.53 -3.16
C GLU A 55 3.30 -11.27 -4.44
N ARG A 56 2.91 -11.91 -5.56
CA ARG A 56 3.56 -11.69 -6.86
C ARG A 56 3.36 -10.26 -7.37
N TYR A 57 2.14 -9.73 -7.32
CA TYR A 57 1.89 -8.36 -7.77
C TYR A 57 2.49 -7.34 -6.81
N LYS A 58 2.38 -7.55 -5.49
CA LYS A 58 3.04 -6.73 -4.47
C LYS A 58 4.53 -6.57 -4.76
N LYS A 59 5.23 -7.69 -4.99
CA LYS A 59 6.67 -7.67 -5.31
C LYS A 59 6.96 -6.99 -6.64
N LEU A 60 6.14 -7.20 -7.67
CA LEU A 60 6.34 -6.53 -8.95
C LEU A 60 6.18 -5.00 -8.84
N PHE A 61 5.11 -4.53 -8.19
CA PHE A 61 4.91 -3.11 -7.95
C PHE A 61 6.06 -2.51 -7.16
N GLY A 62 6.54 -3.20 -6.12
CA GLY A 62 7.69 -2.71 -5.37
C GLY A 62 8.94 -2.55 -6.23
N ARG A 63 9.22 -3.53 -7.09
CA ARG A 63 10.34 -3.43 -8.05
C ARG A 63 10.16 -2.32 -9.08
N PHE A 64 8.93 -1.96 -9.46
CA PHE A 64 8.68 -0.80 -10.31
C PHE A 64 8.97 0.50 -9.57
N ILE A 65 8.50 0.67 -8.34
CA ILE A 65 8.76 1.88 -7.55
C ILE A 65 10.26 2.04 -7.28
N GLU A 66 10.93 0.99 -6.81
CA GLU A 66 12.37 0.99 -6.55
C GLU A 66 13.17 1.33 -7.82
N SER A 67 12.76 0.79 -8.98
CA SER A 67 13.39 1.14 -10.26
C SER A 67 13.11 2.58 -10.68
N LEU A 68 11.92 3.13 -10.38
CA LEU A 68 11.62 4.54 -10.65
C LEU A 68 12.52 5.45 -9.82
N THR A 69 12.61 5.22 -8.51
CA THR A 69 13.40 6.06 -7.60
C THR A 69 14.89 5.99 -7.93
N GLU A 70 15.42 4.80 -8.24
CA GLU A 70 16.81 4.63 -8.72
C GLU A 70 17.11 5.47 -9.97
N GLU A 71 16.27 5.36 -11.01
CA GLU A 71 16.51 6.04 -12.30
C GLU A 71 16.25 7.55 -12.22
N LEU A 72 15.41 7.99 -11.29
CA LEU A 72 15.16 9.40 -11.00
C LEU A 72 16.16 10.03 -10.02
N ASN A 73 17.08 9.22 -9.46
CA ASN A 73 17.99 9.62 -8.40
C ASN A 73 17.25 10.28 -7.22
N LEU A 74 16.17 9.62 -6.77
CA LEU A 74 15.40 9.99 -5.59
C LEU A 74 15.74 9.03 -4.45
N ASP A 75 16.03 9.59 -3.28
CA ASP A 75 16.11 8.81 -2.06
C ASP A 75 14.73 8.24 -1.69
N VAL A 76 14.71 7.03 -1.12
CA VAL A 76 13.47 6.34 -0.77
C VAL A 76 13.63 5.50 0.49
N CYS A 77 12.68 5.63 1.42
CA CYS A 77 12.49 4.69 2.51
C CYS A 77 11.29 3.78 2.17
N SER A 78 11.56 2.49 1.94
CA SER A 78 10.60 1.50 1.48
C SER A 78 10.14 0.60 2.62
N LEU A 79 8.83 0.51 2.86
CA LEU A 79 8.25 -0.24 3.97
C LEU A 79 7.16 -1.21 3.50
N GLY A 80 7.36 -2.51 3.73
CA GLY A 80 6.47 -3.58 3.27
C GLY A 80 5.65 -4.30 4.35
N SER A 81 5.89 -3.98 5.62
CA SER A 81 5.20 -4.53 6.80
C SER A 81 4.88 -3.45 7.84
N PHE A 82 4.91 -2.17 7.42
CA PHE A 82 4.68 -1.05 8.33
C PHE A 82 3.18 -0.88 8.60
N THR A 83 2.81 -0.90 9.88
CA THR A 83 1.43 -0.65 10.29
C THR A 83 1.18 0.85 10.38
N CYS A 84 0.45 1.40 9.40
CA CYS A 84 -0.03 2.77 9.43
C CYS A 84 -1.23 2.86 10.38
N LYS A 85 -1.05 3.40 11.59
CA LYS A 85 -2.10 3.49 12.60
C LYS A 85 -2.13 4.83 13.31
N ARG A 86 -3.32 5.26 13.73
CA ARG A 86 -3.52 6.47 14.54
C ARG A 86 -4.58 6.25 15.60
N LYS A 87 -4.20 6.42 16.86
CA LYS A 87 -5.04 6.07 18.00
C LYS A 87 -6.24 6.99 18.17
N ASN A 88 -6.05 8.29 17.94
CA ASN A 88 -7.12 9.28 18.01
C ASN A 88 -8.23 9.04 16.97
N LEU A 89 -7.93 8.37 15.86
CA LEU A 89 -8.89 7.99 14.82
C LEU A 89 -9.50 6.60 15.05
N ALA A 90 -8.93 5.80 15.96
CA ALA A 90 -9.23 4.39 16.12
C ALA A 90 -9.17 3.64 14.77
N ARG A 91 -8.09 3.88 14.02
CA ARG A 91 -7.86 3.32 12.68
C ARG A 91 -6.43 2.85 12.52
N GLY A 92 -6.26 1.74 11.81
CA GLY A 92 -4.95 1.29 11.41
C GLY A 92 -5.02 0.20 10.35
N LEU A 93 -4.02 0.16 9.48
CA LEU A 93 -3.88 -0.86 8.46
C LEU A 93 -2.42 -1.07 8.11
N GLU A 94 -2.14 -2.18 7.43
CA GLU A 94 -0.86 -2.43 6.77
C GLU A 94 -1.03 -2.26 5.25
N PRO A 95 -0.33 -1.31 4.61
CA PRO A 95 -0.26 -1.24 3.16
C PRO A 95 0.43 -2.46 2.57
N ASP A 96 0.23 -2.73 1.27
CA ASP A 96 1.02 -3.76 0.59
C ASP A 96 2.49 -3.38 0.50
N GLN A 97 2.72 -2.14 0.09
CA GLN A 97 3.98 -1.45 0.17
C GLN A 97 3.65 0.01 0.45
N CYS A 98 4.54 0.72 1.13
CA CYS A 98 4.47 2.16 1.20
C CYS A 98 5.88 2.76 1.15
N TYR A 99 5.95 4.00 0.68
CA TYR A 99 7.19 4.67 0.34
C TYR A 99 7.17 6.09 0.87
N TYR A 100 8.23 6.45 1.59
CA TYR A 100 8.58 7.84 1.83
C TYR A 100 9.57 8.24 0.75
N ILE A 101 9.21 9.27 -0.02
CA ILE A 101 9.96 9.78 -1.17
C ILE A 101 10.17 11.28 -0.96
N GLN A 102 9.10 12.08 -0.92
CA GLN A 102 9.19 13.50 -0.57
C GLN A 102 9.46 13.71 0.92
N ASN A 103 8.93 12.82 1.77
CA ASN A 103 9.12 12.84 3.21
C ASN A 103 10.32 11.98 3.68
N GLU A 104 11.11 11.42 2.76
CA GLU A 104 12.23 10.52 3.09
C GLU A 104 13.19 11.14 4.12
N ALA A 105 13.61 12.38 3.87
CA ALA A 105 14.57 13.09 4.72
C ALA A 105 14.08 13.32 6.17
N LEU A 106 12.78 13.15 6.43
CA LEU A 106 12.16 13.30 7.76
C LEU A 106 12.11 12.00 8.55
N VAL A 107 12.36 10.85 7.92
CA VAL A 107 12.18 9.51 8.52
C VAL A 107 13.35 8.55 8.28
N TRP A 108 14.28 8.84 7.37
CA TRP A 108 15.33 7.89 6.94
C TRP A 108 16.21 7.35 8.07
N ASP A 109 16.46 8.14 9.11
CA ASP A 109 17.31 7.80 10.26
C ASP A 109 16.53 7.28 11.47
N LYS A 110 15.21 7.11 11.34
CA LYS A 110 14.35 6.66 12.43
C LYS A 110 14.22 5.13 12.46
N GLU A 111 14.46 4.56 13.63
CA GLU A 111 14.20 3.13 13.89
C GLU A 111 12.69 2.84 13.98
N GLU A 112 11.93 3.77 14.55
CA GLU A 112 10.47 3.69 14.69
C GLU A 112 9.82 4.95 14.12
N ILE A 113 8.76 4.77 13.32
CA ILE A 113 7.97 5.86 12.74
C ILE A 113 6.58 5.84 13.39
N ASP A 114 6.18 6.98 13.96
CA ASP A 114 4.88 7.15 14.62
C ASP A 114 4.03 8.15 13.85
N LEU A 115 2.94 7.71 13.21
CA LEU A 115 2.06 8.57 12.41
C LEU A 115 1.24 9.60 13.23
N ASP A 116 1.30 9.57 14.56
CA ASP A 116 0.80 10.67 15.38
C ASP A 116 1.81 11.83 15.51
N LEU A 117 3.08 11.63 15.13
CA LEU A 117 4.18 12.61 15.21
C LEU A 117 4.88 12.88 13.87
N ASP A 118 5.01 11.85 13.05
CA ASP A 118 5.73 11.80 11.79
C ASP A 118 4.78 11.97 10.60
N PRO A 119 5.28 12.41 9.43
CA PRO A 119 4.48 12.45 8.22
C PRO A 119 4.01 11.03 7.84
N PRO A 120 2.88 10.90 7.12
CA PRO A 120 2.52 9.64 6.48
C PRO A 120 3.47 9.32 5.33
N PRO A 121 3.51 8.04 4.87
CA PRO A 121 4.15 7.71 3.60
C PRO A 121 3.54 8.53 2.46
N ASP A 122 4.35 8.88 1.46
CA ASP A 122 3.90 9.67 0.31
C ASP A 122 3.04 8.84 -0.64
N LEU A 123 3.41 7.57 -0.81
CA LEU A 123 2.77 6.62 -1.71
C LEU A 123 2.50 5.30 -1.00
N ALA A 124 1.26 4.82 -1.05
CA ALA A 124 0.90 3.44 -0.70
C ALA A 124 0.48 2.64 -1.93
N ILE A 125 0.83 1.36 -1.94
CA ILE A 125 0.37 0.37 -2.91
C ILE A 125 -0.66 -0.54 -2.23
N GLU A 126 -1.70 -0.90 -2.97
CA GLU A 126 -2.78 -1.78 -2.53
C GLU A 126 -3.10 -2.83 -3.60
N ILE A 127 -2.91 -4.11 -3.28
CA ILE A 127 -3.15 -5.25 -4.17
C ILE A 127 -4.51 -5.87 -3.82
N ASP A 128 -5.57 -5.30 -4.36
CA ASP A 128 -6.94 -5.65 -4.02
C ASP A 128 -7.51 -6.78 -4.91
N ILE A 129 -6.84 -7.94 -4.91
CA ILE A 129 -7.29 -9.12 -5.67
C ILE A 129 -8.50 -9.78 -4.99
N THR A 130 -8.48 -9.78 -3.65
CA THR A 130 -9.61 -10.24 -2.84
C THR A 130 -10.15 -9.01 -2.12
N SER A 131 -11.19 -8.39 -2.67
CA SER A 131 -11.82 -7.16 -2.17
C SER A 131 -11.97 -7.17 -0.66
N SER A 132 -11.33 -6.24 0.07
CA SER A 132 -11.48 -6.10 1.55
C SER A 132 -12.94 -5.89 1.95
N SER A 133 -13.31 -6.34 3.15
CA SER A 133 -14.62 -6.08 3.75
C SER A 133 -14.67 -4.68 4.40
N LEU A 134 -13.52 -4.05 4.61
CA LEU A 134 -13.38 -2.68 5.10
C LEU A 134 -13.05 -1.74 3.93
N ASP A 135 -13.52 -0.50 4.03
CA ASP A 135 -13.14 0.55 3.10
C ASP A 135 -11.72 1.03 3.42
N ARG A 136 -10.73 0.34 2.86
CA ARG A 136 -9.32 0.67 3.06
C ARG A 136 -8.97 2.05 2.51
N LEU A 137 -9.63 2.51 1.43
CA LEU A 137 -9.42 3.86 0.90
C LEU A 137 -9.89 4.93 1.90
N ASP A 138 -11.03 4.75 2.56
CA ASP A 138 -11.46 5.66 3.65
C ASP A 138 -10.47 5.67 4.82
N ILE A 139 -9.90 4.51 5.18
CA ILE A 139 -8.88 4.42 6.24
C ILE A 139 -7.61 5.18 5.81
N TYR A 140 -7.10 4.93 4.61
CA TYR A 140 -5.94 5.64 4.05
C TYR A 140 -6.13 7.16 4.03
N ALA A 141 -7.31 7.63 3.60
CA ALA A 141 -7.61 9.05 3.52
C ALA A 141 -7.58 9.72 4.89
N ASN A 142 -8.09 9.03 5.92
CA ASN A 142 -8.07 9.52 7.30
C ASN A 142 -6.67 9.44 7.93
N LEU A 143 -5.84 8.49 7.49
CA LEU A 143 -4.40 8.44 7.80
C LEU A 143 -3.57 9.47 7.00
N ARG A 144 -4.20 10.24 6.11
CA ARG A 144 -3.59 11.32 5.32
C ARG A 144 -2.52 10.88 4.33
N ILE A 145 -2.57 9.63 3.85
CA ILE A 145 -1.65 9.18 2.81
C ILE A 145 -1.97 9.94 1.50
N PRO A 146 -1.03 10.70 0.92
CA PRO A 146 -1.34 11.57 -0.22
C PRO A 146 -1.73 10.82 -1.49
N GLU A 147 -1.13 9.64 -1.73
CA GLU A 147 -1.33 8.87 -2.95
C GLU A 147 -1.48 7.37 -2.67
N VAL A 148 -2.44 6.73 -3.34
CA VAL A 148 -2.64 5.28 -3.30
C VAL A 148 -2.73 4.71 -4.71
N TRP A 149 -1.91 3.71 -5.03
CA TRP A 149 -2.07 2.91 -6.25
C TRP A 149 -2.77 1.61 -5.91
N ARG A 150 -3.97 1.41 -6.47
CA ARG A 150 -4.74 0.20 -6.25
C ARG A 150 -4.73 -0.66 -7.51
N TYR A 151 -4.40 -1.93 -7.36
CA TYR A 151 -4.53 -2.93 -8.41
C TYR A 151 -5.61 -3.95 -8.05
N ASP A 152 -6.72 -3.97 -8.80
CA ASP A 152 -7.92 -4.77 -8.49
C ASP A 152 -7.98 -6.12 -9.23
N SER A 153 -6.82 -6.63 -9.66
CA SER A 153 -6.63 -7.78 -10.58
C SER A 153 -6.93 -7.54 -12.06
N GLN A 154 -7.58 -6.43 -12.42
CA GLN A 154 -7.88 -6.08 -13.81
C GLN A 154 -7.13 -4.83 -14.24
N GLN A 155 -7.16 -3.80 -13.41
CA GLN A 155 -6.57 -2.50 -13.70
C GLN A 155 -5.82 -1.94 -12.49
N VAL A 156 -4.82 -1.12 -12.78
CA VAL A 156 -4.24 -0.19 -11.82
C VAL A 156 -4.99 1.14 -11.86
N ILE A 157 -5.29 1.71 -10.70
CA ILE A 157 -5.92 3.02 -10.57
C ILE A 157 -5.08 3.84 -9.60
N PHE A 158 -4.74 5.07 -9.98
CA PHE A 158 -4.11 6.01 -9.06
C PHE A 158 -5.18 6.87 -8.38
N TYR A 159 -4.99 7.05 -7.08
CA TYR A 159 -5.83 7.87 -6.23
C TYR A 159 -4.99 8.97 -5.59
N ARG A 160 -5.45 10.22 -5.68
CA ARG A 160 -4.89 11.37 -4.97
C ARG A 160 -5.85 11.81 -3.88
N LEU A 161 -5.31 12.07 -2.69
CA LEU A 161 -6.10 12.60 -1.58
C LEU A 161 -6.51 14.06 -1.85
N GLU A 162 -7.81 14.32 -1.85
CA GLU A 162 -8.40 15.65 -1.98
C GLU A 162 -9.27 15.94 -0.76
N GLY A 163 -8.73 16.72 0.17
CA GLY A 163 -9.39 16.96 1.45
C GLY A 163 -9.41 15.69 2.32
N MET A 164 -10.57 15.01 2.40
CA MET A 164 -10.77 13.80 3.21
C MET A 164 -11.10 12.57 2.37
N GLU A 165 -11.11 12.68 1.04
CA GLU A 165 -11.53 11.61 0.14
C GLU A 165 -10.53 11.47 -1.01
N TYR A 166 -10.52 10.31 -1.65
CA TYR A 166 -9.67 10.06 -2.80
C TYR A 166 -10.40 10.37 -4.10
N ALA A 167 -9.75 11.18 -4.95
CA ALA A 167 -10.12 11.36 -6.34
C ALA A 167 -9.22 10.47 -7.22
N ARG A 168 -9.79 9.89 -8.28
CA ARG A 168 -8.99 9.19 -9.30
C ARG A 168 -8.16 10.20 -10.08
N CYS A 169 -6.94 9.83 -10.42
CA CYS A 169 -6.11 10.59 -11.34
C CYS A 169 -5.41 9.66 -12.35
N ASP A 170 -5.17 10.20 -13.54
CA ASP A 170 -4.53 9.44 -14.62
C ASP A 170 -3.00 9.48 -14.50
N VAL A 171 -2.46 10.46 -13.77
CA VAL A 171 -1.02 10.70 -13.59
C VAL A 171 -0.69 10.72 -12.11
N SER A 172 0.42 10.09 -11.74
CA SER A 172 0.91 10.03 -10.37
C SER A 172 1.34 11.42 -9.86
N PRO A 173 0.79 11.90 -8.73
CA PRO A 173 1.33 13.07 -8.03
C PRO A 173 2.81 12.93 -7.64
N THR A 174 3.23 11.73 -7.22
CA THR A 174 4.61 11.42 -6.84
C THR A 174 5.54 11.36 -8.05
N PHE A 175 5.07 10.84 -9.19
CA PHE A 175 5.85 10.69 -10.42
C PHE A 175 5.15 11.37 -11.61
N PRO A 176 5.35 12.69 -11.84
CA PRO A 176 4.52 13.49 -12.76
C PRO A 176 4.55 13.12 -14.25
N PHE A 177 5.43 12.22 -14.68
CA PHE A 177 5.48 11.70 -16.06
C PHE A 177 4.81 10.33 -16.21
N LEU A 178 4.42 9.71 -15.10
CA LEU A 178 3.92 8.34 -15.05
C LEU A 178 2.40 8.34 -14.96
N SER A 179 1.76 7.78 -15.98
CA SER A 179 0.33 7.50 -15.96
C SER A 179 0.01 6.08 -15.51
N ASP A 180 -1.21 5.89 -15.01
CA ASP A 180 -1.76 4.58 -14.67
C ASP A 180 -1.78 3.64 -15.89
N THR A 181 -2.12 4.17 -17.06
CA THR A 181 -2.10 3.46 -18.34
C THR A 181 -0.73 2.90 -18.72
N GLU A 182 0.36 3.57 -18.37
CA GLU A 182 1.72 3.06 -18.60
C GLU A 182 2.04 1.90 -17.66
N ILE A 183 1.68 1.99 -16.38
CA ILE A 183 1.80 0.83 -15.47
C ILE A 183 0.93 -0.33 -15.97
N GLN A 184 -0.30 -0.06 -16.41
CA GLN A 184 -1.20 -1.06 -16.97
C GLN A 184 -0.56 -1.76 -18.19
N ARG A 185 0.11 -1.01 -19.07
CA ARG A 185 0.83 -1.56 -20.23
C ARG A 185 1.90 -2.56 -19.81
N PHE A 186 2.65 -2.29 -18.74
CA PHE A 186 3.65 -3.24 -18.21
C PHE A 186 3.02 -4.45 -17.52
N LEU A 187 1.89 -4.28 -16.83
CA LEU A 187 1.13 -5.39 -16.26
C LEU A 187 0.59 -6.33 -17.35
N GLU A 188 0.16 -5.80 -18.49
CA GLU A 188 -0.23 -6.59 -19.66
C GLU A 188 0.96 -7.33 -20.27
N LEU A 189 2.11 -6.66 -20.42
CA LEU A 189 3.34 -7.26 -20.96
C LEU A 189 3.86 -8.44 -20.12
N ARG A 190 3.61 -8.42 -18.80
CA ARG A 190 3.92 -9.51 -17.88
C ARG A 190 3.32 -10.86 -18.30
N LYS A 191 2.20 -10.87 -19.03
CA LYS A 191 1.55 -12.10 -19.50
C LYS A 191 2.43 -12.90 -20.46
N THR A 192 3.35 -12.24 -21.16
CA THR A 192 4.24 -12.85 -22.16
C THR A 192 5.73 -12.64 -21.86
N THR A 193 6.08 -11.81 -20.89
CA THR A 193 7.47 -11.41 -20.60
C THR A 193 7.87 -11.82 -19.18
N LYS A 194 9.01 -12.50 -19.06
CA LYS A 194 9.58 -12.88 -17.75
C LYS A 194 9.92 -11.65 -16.92
N GLU A 195 9.73 -11.73 -15.61
CA GLU A 195 9.82 -10.59 -14.68
C GLU A 195 11.12 -9.78 -14.79
N THR A 196 12.29 -10.43 -14.85
CA THR A 196 13.58 -9.72 -14.99
C THR A 196 13.67 -8.94 -16.30
N GLU A 197 13.14 -9.48 -17.40
CA GLU A 197 13.14 -8.79 -18.69
C GLU A 197 12.12 -7.65 -18.70
N LEU A 198 10.95 -7.87 -18.09
CA LEU A 198 9.92 -6.85 -17.91
C LEU A 198 10.50 -5.61 -17.20
N LEU A 199 11.30 -5.81 -16.16
CA LEU A 199 11.92 -4.70 -15.42
C LEU A 199 13.04 -4.00 -16.20
N ARG A 200 13.77 -4.71 -17.05
CA ARG A 200 14.72 -4.05 -17.97
C ARG A 200 13.98 -3.13 -18.94
N LEU A 201 12.89 -3.62 -19.54
CA LEU A 201 12.04 -2.82 -20.43
C LEU A 201 11.43 -1.63 -19.69
N PHE A 202 10.99 -1.83 -18.45
CA PHE A 202 10.49 -0.75 -17.60
C PHE A 202 11.54 0.32 -17.35
N ARG A 203 12.75 -0.05 -16.89
CA ARG A 203 13.86 0.90 -16.68
C ARG A 203 14.26 1.65 -17.94
N GLN A 204 14.34 0.97 -19.09
CA GLN A 204 14.61 1.62 -20.38
C GLN A 204 13.54 2.66 -20.73
N TRP A 205 12.27 2.32 -20.51
CA TRP A 205 11.17 3.26 -20.72
C TRP A 205 11.25 4.46 -19.78
N VAL A 206 11.55 4.25 -18.49
CA VAL A 206 11.73 5.35 -17.52
C VAL A 206 12.83 6.30 -17.99
N LYS A 207 14.01 5.78 -18.37
CA LYS A 207 15.11 6.59 -18.92
C LYS A 207 14.69 7.42 -20.12
N SER A 208 13.92 6.84 -21.03
CA SER A 208 13.42 7.55 -22.22
C SER A 208 12.44 8.69 -21.92
N GLN A 209 11.85 8.74 -20.71
CA GLN A 209 11.04 9.88 -20.28
C GLN A 209 11.90 11.02 -19.71
N LEU A 210 13.13 10.73 -19.25
CA LEU A 210 14.07 11.72 -18.69
C LEU A 210 14.92 12.42 -19.75
N GLU A 211 15.00 11.84 -20.94
CA GLU A 211 15.73 12.40 -22.08
C GLU A 211 14.89 13.40 -22.92
N LYS A 212 13.63 13.65 -22.53
CA LYS A 212 12.70 14.57 -23.19
C LYS A 212 12.65 15.93 -22.51
#